data_AF-A0A268RKG5-F1
#
_entry.id   AF-A0A268RKG5-F1
#
_cell.length_a   1.000
_cell.length_b   1.000
_cell.length_c   1.000
_cell.angle_alpha   90.00
_cell.angle_beta   90.00
_cell.angle_gamma   90.00
#
_symmetry.space_group_name_H-M   'P 1'
#
loop_
_entity.id
_entity.type
_entity.pdbx_description
1 polymer ?
#
loop_
_entity_poly.entity_id
_entity_poly.type
_entity_poly.pdbx_seq_one_letter_code
_entity_poly.pdbx_strand_id
1 'polypeptide(L)'
;TMRIKRKPGEQMEVDWAGQTMHITNNLTGEEAPVYIFVSALPCSQYAYVEGFLSMDVESWITAHIHAFEFYGGVTRIIVPDNLKTGVTKSSRTDPIINQSYQEMAEFYQTTII
;
A
#
# COMPACT_ATOMS: atom_id res chain seq x y z
N THR A 1 -17.42 -24.79 -4.16
CA THR A 1 -16.76 -23.47 -4.14
C THR A 1 -15.27 -23.69 -3.98
N MET A 2 -14.42 -23.22 -4.90
CA MET A 2 -12.96 -23.31 -4.72
C MET A 2 -12.53 -22.29 -3.67
N ARG A 3 -12.12 -22.76 -2.49
CA ARG A 3 -11.49 -21.93 -1.46
C ARG A 3 -10.00 -21.94 -1.72
N ILE A 4 -9.45 -20.81 -2.18
CA ILE A 4 -8.00 -20.61 -2.22
C ILE A 4 -7.53 -20.56 -0.76
N LYS A 5 -6.72 -21.55 -0.35
CA LYS A 5 -6.13 -21.55 0.98
C LYS A 5 -4.96 -20.56 0.96
N ARG A 6 -5.01 -19.57 1.85
CA ARG A 6 -3.93 -18.61 2.10
C ARG A 6 -3.36 -18.90 3.49
N LYS A 7 -2.05 -18.87 3.64
CA LYS A 7 -1.43 -19.06 4.96
C LYS A 7 -1.45 -17.72 5.72
N PRO A 8 -1.84 -17.69 7.01
CA PRO A 8 -1.76 -16.47 7.81
C PRO A 8 -0.34 -15.89 7.82
N GLY A 9 -0.21 -14.57 7.68
CA GLY A 9 1.07 -13.85 7.68
C GLY A 9 1.94 -14.07 6.44
N GLU A 10 1.48 -14.83 5.45
CA GLU A 10 2.28 -15.09 4.24
C GLU A 10 2.25 -13.91 3.27
N GLN A 11 1.08 -13.33 3.04
CA GLN A 11 0.85 -12.29 2.04
C GLN A 11 0.06 -11.13 2.62
N MET A 12 0.41 -9.92 2.18
CA MET A 12 -0.37 -8.69 2.32
C MET A 12 -0.57 -8.12 0.93
N GLU A 13 -1.81 -7.82 0.57
CA GLU A 13 -2.17 -7.17 -0.69
C GLU A 13 -2.34 -5.67 -0.42
N VAL A 14 -1.80 -4.81 -1.28
CA VAL A 14 -1.82 -3.35 -1.10
C VAL A 14 -2.19 -2.62 -2.39
N ASP A 15 -2.93 -1.52 -2.28
CA ASP A 15 -3.22 -0.64 -3.42
C ASP A 15 -3.60 0.78 -2.96
N TRP A 16 -3.57 1.72 -3.90
CA TRP A 16 -4.33 2.97 -3.78
C TRP A 16 -5.72 2.76 -4.34
N ALA A 17 -6.76 3.12 -3.57
CA ALA A 17 -8.11 3.13 -4.09
C ALA A 17 -8.20 4.07 -5.30
N GLY A 18 -8.73 3.58 -6.42
CA GLY A 18 -8.74 4.32 -7.69
C GLY A 18 -9.60 5.57 -7.71
N GLN A 19 -10.47 5.79 -6.71
CA GLN A 19 -11.30 6.99 -6.61
C GLN A 19 -10.69 7.99 -5.62
N THR A 20 -10.28 9.15 -6.14
CA THR A 20 -9.85 10.27 -5.30
C THR A 20 -11.03 10.83 -4.50
N MET A 21 -10.88 10.88 -3.19
CA MET A 21 -11.83 11.51 -2.27
C MET A 21 -11.42 12.96 -2.01
N HIS A 22 -12.29 13.73 -1.33
CA HIS A 22 -11.99 15.10 -0.95
C HIS A 22 -12.36 15.31 0.52
N ILE A 23 -11.54 16.07 1.23
CA ILE A 23 -11.87 16.59 2.57
C ILE A 23 -12.03 18.10 2.47
N THR A 24 -13.05 18.62 3.13
CA THR A 24 -13.29 20.07 3.19
C THR A 24 -12.71 20.62 4.48
N ASN A 25 -11.90 21.67 4.36
CA ASN A 25 -11.44 22.41 5.52
C ASN A 25 -12.61 23.21 6.11
N ASN A 26 -13.03 22.87 7.33
CA ASN A 26 -14.18 23.52 7.99
C ASN A 26 -13.98 25.02 8.26
N LEU A 27 -12.73 25.52 8.22
CA LEU A 27 -12.42 26.92 8.49
C LEU A 27 -12.33 27.74 7.19
N THR A 28 -11.74 27.20 6.14
CA THR A 28 -11.51 27.92 4.86
C THR A 28 -12.54 27.58 3.79
N GLY A 29 -13.25 26.45 3.93
CA GLY A 29 -14.14 25.91 2.91
C GLY A 29 -13.41 25.29 1.72
N GLU A 30 -12.08 25.24 1.74
CA GLU A 30 -11.28 24.66 0.66
C GLU A 30 -11.34 23.13 0.67
N GLU A 31 -11.40 22.54 -0.52
CA GLU A 31 -11.33 21.08 -0.69
C GLU A 31 -9.88 20.65 -0.98
N ALA A 32 -9.40 19.66 -0.23
CA ALA A 32 -8.14 19.00 -0.47
C ALA A 32 -8.38 17.56 -0.96
N PRO A 33 -7.66 17.09 -1.99
CA PRO A 33 -7.76 15.71 -2.43
C PRO A 33 -7.24 14.77 -1.35
N VAL A 34 -7.87 13.61 -1.23
CA VAL A 34 -7.46 12.52 -0.35
C VAL A 34 -7.39 11.23 -1.15
N TYR A 35 -6.25 10.57 -1.05
CA TYR A 35 -5.95 9.29 -1.65
C TYR A 35 -6.00 8.23 -0.58
N ILE A 36 -6.74 7.14 -0.83
CA ILE A 36 -6.97 6.11 0.17
C ILE A 36 -6.01 4.96 -0.09
N PHE A 37 -5.09 4.73 0.83
CA PHE A 37 -4.28 3.52 0.87
C PHE A 37 -5.10 2.39 1.48
N VAL A 38 -5.04 1.20 0.87
CA VAL A 38 -5.67 0.00 1.38
C VAL A 38 -4.64 -1.12 1.46
N SER A 39 -4.62 -1.80 2.58
CA SER A 39 -3.89 -3.04 2.80
C SER A 39 -4.85 -4.12 3.30
N ALA A 40 -4.67 -5.36 2.87
CA ALA A 40 -5.47 -6.48 3.34
C ALA A 40 -4.64 -7.76 3.50
N LEU A 41 -4.97 -8.55 4.53
CA LEU A 41 -4.45 -9.90 4.74
C LEU A 41 -5.40 -10.92 4.08
N PRO A 42 -5.04 -11.55 2.95
CA PRO A 42 -5.98 -12.37 2.15
C PRO A 42 -6.50 -13.61 2.88
N CYS A 43 -5.79 -14.07 3.92
CA CYS A 43 -6.20 -15.19 4.75
C CYS A 43 -7.42 -14.90 5.62
N SER A 44 -7.52 -13.68 6.15
CA SER A 44 -8.56 -13.27 7.12
C SER A 44 -9.49 -12.19 6.59
N GLN A 45 -9.15 -11.55 5.47
CA GLN A 45 -9.80 -10.32 4.98
C GLN A 45 -9.70 -9.16 5.98
N TYR A 46 -8.72 -9.23 6.88
CA TYR A 46 -8.46 -8.14 7.81
C TYR A 46 -7.71 -7.04 7.10
N ALA A 47 -8.27 -5.83 7.12
CA ALA A 47 -7.82 -4.72 6.30
C ALA A 47 -7.46 -3.49 7.13
N TYR A 48 -6.47 -2.77 6.63
CA TYR A 48 -6.03 -1.47 7.08
C TYR A 48 -6.30 -0.44 5.97
N VAL A 49 -6.82 0.74 6.35
CA VAL A 49 -7.18 1.80 5.41
C VAL A 49 -6.75 3.14 5.99
N GLU A 50 -6.05 3.95 5.20
CA GLU A 50 -5.57 5.27 5.62
C GLU A 50 -5.68 6.28 4.47
N GLY A 51 -5.99 7.54 4.81
CA GLY A 51 -6.08 8.63 3.85
C GLY A 51 -4.84 9.52 3.84
N PHE A 52 -4.31 9.80 2.66
CA PHE A 52 -3.14 10.64 2.43
C PHE A 52 -3.47 11.83 1.52
N LEU A 53 -2.75 12.93 1.68
CA LEU A 53 -2.91 14.14 0.84
C LEU A 53 -2.09 14.08 -0.46
N SER A 54 -1.18 13.12 -0.59
CA SER A 54 -0.39 12.86 -1.78
C SER A 54 -0.24 11.36 -2.05
N MET A 55 0.10 10.99 -3.29
CA MET A 55 0.43 9.61 -3.70
C MET A 55 1.93 9.47 -3.96
N ASP A 56 2.76 10.24 -3.24
CA ASP A 56 4.21 10.14 -3.37
C ASP A 56 4.76 8.90 -2.66
N VAL A 57 6.06 8.68 -2.86
CA VAL A 57 6.79 7.52 -2.36
C VAL A 57 6.86 7.54 -0.84
N GLU A 58 6.98 8.73 -0.24
CA GLU A 58 7.02 8.92 1.21
C GLU A 58 5.70 8.50 1.84
N SER A 59 4.56 8.93 1.27
CA SER A 59 3.22 8.52 1.68
C SER A 59 3.03 7.01 1.52
N TRP A 60 3.49 6.43 0.41
CA TRP A 60 3.43 4.99 0.17
C TRP A 60 4.19 4.17 1.23
N ILE A 61 5.42 4.57 1.55
CA ILE A 61 6.25 3.90 2.57
C ILE A 61 5.64 4.09 3.96
N THR A 62 5.20 5.31 4.28
CA THR A 62 4.54 5.63 5.55
C THR A 62 3.30 4.76 5.76
N ALA A 63 2.47 4.60 4.74
CA ALA A 63 1.29 3.75 4.80
C ALA A 63 1.62 2.28 5.09
N HIS A 64 2.74 1.76 4.56
CA HIS A 64 3.21 0.40 4.88
C HIS A 64 3.64 0.29 6.33
N ILE A 65 4.41 1.26 6.83
CA ILE A 65 4.86 1.29 8.22
C ILE A 65 3.65 1.28 9.15
N HIS A 66 2.68 2.17 8.94
CA HIS A 66 1.46 2.21 9.74
C HIS A 66 0.63 0.92 9.63
N ALA A 67 0.55 0.31 8.44
CA ALA A 67 -0.12 -0.97 8.27
C ALA A 67 0.58 -2.08 9.08
N PHE A 68 1.91 -2.16 9.07
CA PHE A 68 2.65 -3.15 9.87
C PHE A 68 2.43 -2.94 11.37
N GLU A 69 2.45 -1.70 11.84
CA GLU A 69 2.15 -1.35 13.23
C GLU A 69 0.72 -1.74 13.61
N PHE A 70 -0.26 -1.45 12.75
CA PHE A 70 -1.65 -1.83 12.94
C PHE A 70 -1.84 -3.35 13.05
N TYR A 71 -1.17 -4.13 12.19
CA TYR A 71 -1.23 -5.60 12.26
C TYR A 71 -0.38 -6.18 13.40
N GLY A 72 0.50 -5.40 14.02
CA GLY A 72 1.45 -5.86 15.02
C GLY A 72 2.55 -6.78 14.44
N GLY A 73 2.83 -6.67 13.14
CA GLY A 73 3.81 -7.50 12.45
C GLY A 73 3.83 -7.30 10.93
N VAL A 74 4.81 -7.95 10.28
CA VAL A 74 5.06 -7.85 8.84
C VAL A 74 4.80 -9.19 8.16
N THR A 75 4.19 -9.18 6.99
CA THR A 75 4.02 -10.39 6.16
C THR A 75 5.29 -10.73 5.41
N ARG A 76 5.45 -12.00 5.01
CA ARG A 76 6.63 -12.43 4.23
C ARG A 76 6.65 -11.85 2.82
N ILE A 77 5.47 -11.60 2.27
CA ILE A 77 5.28 -11.15 0.89
C ILE A 77 4.31 -9.96 0.90
N ILE A 78 4.64 -8.94 0.12
CA ILE A 78 3.80 -7.79 -0.20
C ILE A 78 3.46 -7.87 -1.68
N VAL A 79 2.18 -7.76 -1.99
CA VAL A 79 1.63 -7.88 -3.35
C VAL A 79 0.91 -6.56 -3.69
N PRO A 80 1.59 -5.60 -4.32
CA PRO A 80 0.94 -4.41 -4.86
C PRO A 80 0.06 -4.76 -6.07
N ASP A 81 -1.23 -4.39 -6.05
CA ASP A 81 -2.19 -4.70 -7.13
C ASP A 81 -1.95 -3.83 -8.38
N ASN A 82 -1.44 -2.60 -8.19
CA ASN A 82 -1.01 -1.73 -9.27
C ASN A 82 0.47 -1.36 -9.15
N LEU A 83 1.32 -2.09 -9.88
CA LEU A 83 2.72 -1.74 -10.13
C LEU A 83 2.90 -0.43 -10.93
N LYS A 84 1.90 0.45 -11.01
CA LYS A 84 2.04 1.79 -11.61
C LYS A 84 2.43 2.85 -10.59
N THR A 85 2.05 2.69 -9.32
CA THR A 85 2.36 3.65 -8.24
C THR A 85 3.71 3.37 -7.57
N GLY A 86 4.22 2.14 -7.69
CA GLY A 86 5.60 1.78 -7.31
C GLY A 86 6.64 1.96 -8.43
N VAL A 87 6.24 2.48 -9.60
CA VAL A 87 7.07 2.57 -10.81
C VAL A 87 7.07 3.99 -11.34
N THR A 88 8.22 4.65 -11.25
CA THR A 88 8.44 6.04 -11.65
C THR A 88 8.27 6.29 -13.16
N LYS A 89 8.12 5.24 -13.99
CA LYS A 89 7.80 5.32 -15.42
C LYS A 89 7.33 3.96 -15.96
N SER A 90 6.16 3.91 -16.61
CA SER A 90 5.71 2.73 -17.34
C SER A 90 6.59 2.47 -18.57
N SER A 91 7.74 1.83 -18.38
CA SER A 91 8.56 1.24 -19.44
C SER A 91 8.22 -0.25 -19.53
N ARG A 92 7.93 -0.73 -20.73
CA ARG A 92 7.47 -2.10 -21.04
C ARG A 92 8.49 -3.22 -20.74
N THR A 93 9.64 -2.92 -20.13
CA THR A 93 10.79 -3.83 -20.18
C THR A 93 11.47 -4.09 -18.83
N ASP A 94 11.37 -3.21 -17.83
CA ASP A 94 11.88 -3.48 -16.47
C ASP A 94 11.25 -2.47 -15.49
N PRO A 95 10.45 -2.91 -14.49
CA PRO A 95 9.97 -2.01 -13.46
C PRO A 95 11.15 -1.62 -12.56
N ILE A 96 11.56 -0.35 -12.62
CA ILE A 96 12.46 0.22 -11.61
C ILE A 96 11.64 0.29 -10.33
N ILE A 97 11.81 -0.69 -9.45
CA ILE A 97 11.33 -0.60 -8.07
C ILE A 97 11.96 0.65 -7.47
N ASN A 98 11.15 1.51 -6.84
CA ASN A 98 11.68 2.65 -6.11
C ASN A 98 12.69 2.16 -5.06
N GLN A 99 13.92 2.68 -5.09
CA GLN A 99 14.99 2.29 -4.17
C GLN A 99 14.52 2.31 -2.71
N SER A 100 13.75 3.34 -2.32
CA SER A 100 13.23 3.46 -0.96
C SER A 100 12.19 2.38 -0.60
N TYR A 101 11.45 1.87 -1.59
CA TYR A 101 10.50 0.77 -1.37
C TYR A 101 11.23 -0.57 -1.23
N GLN A 102 12.34 -0.76 -1.96
CA GLN A 102 13.22 -1.90 -1.77
C GLN A 102 13.94 -1.85 -0.41
N GLU A 103 14.49 -0.70 -0.03
CA GLU A 103 15.13 -0.49 1.28
C GLU A 103 14.17 -0.77 2.43
N MET A 104 12.91 -0.35 2.31
CA MET A 104 11.86 -0.68 3.27
C MET A 104 11.66 -2.21 3.35
N ALA A 105 11.56 -2.90 2.22
CA ALA A 105 11.38 -4.35 2.21
C ALA A 105 12.56 -5.09 2.84
N GLU A 106 13.79 -4.65 2.57
CA GLU A 106 15.02 -5.19 3.17
C GLU A 106 15.05 -4.96 4.69
N PHE A 107 14.70 -3.74 5.15
CA PHE A 107 14.65 -3.41 6.58
C PHE A 107 13.65 -4.29 7.35
N TYR A 108 12.46 -4.50 6.79
CA TYR A 108 11.41 -5.31 7.40
C TYR A 108 11.52 -6.81 7.07
N GLN A 109 12.57 -7.24 6.35
CA GLN A 109 12.80 -8.63 5.96
C GLN A 109 11.61 -9.27 5.21
N THR A 110 10.99 -8.48 4.32
CA THR A 110 9.87 -8.90 3.49
C THR A 110 10.24 -8.83 2.01
N THR A 111 9.40 -9.38 1.14
CA THR A 111 9.62 -9.42 -0.31
C THR A 111 8.44 -8.80 -1.03
N ILE A 112 8.72 -7.89 -1.97
CA ILE A 112 7.72 -7.30 -2.86
C ILE A 112 7.71 -8.12 -4.16
N ILE A 113 6.54 -8.55 -4.61
CA ILE A 113 6.36 -9.32 -5.86
C ILE A 113 5.47 -8.62 -6.89
#